data_AF-A0AB34IH54-F1
#
_entry.id   AF-A0AB34IH54-F1
#
_cell.length_a   1.000
_cell.length_b   1.000
_cell.length_c   1.000
_cell.angle_alpha   90.00
_cell.angle_beta   90.00
_cell.angle_gamma   90.00
#
_symmetry.space_group_name_H-M   'P 1'
#
loop_
_entity.id
_entity.type
_entity.pdbx_description
1 polymer ?
#
loop_
_entity_poly.entity_id
_entity_poly.type
_entity_poly.pdbx_seq_one_letter_code
_entity_poly.pdbx_strand_id
1 'polypeptide(L)'
;MPADSPGPTPAPSQPASPQVEPYLAKDEDDSITDDSDLPVEAKLVNNKWVYGVRKPTQRGFTIRWYPEQHFLPLELETPHFASLRSAVAADDP
;
A
#
# COMPACT_ATOMS: atom_id res chain seq x y z
N MET A 1 -62.24 41.49 -8.52
CA MET A 1 -61.28 42.24 -9.36
C MET A 1 -60.41 41.22 -10.08
N PRO A 2 -60.10 41.42 -11.37
CA PRO A 2 -59.34 40.48 -12.18
C PRO A 2 -57.84 40.63 -11.90
N ALA A 3 -57.08 39.54 -11.88
CA ALA A 3 -55.63 39.53 -11.89
C ALA A 3 -55.19 38.12 -12.30
N ASP A 4 -54.17 37.89 -13.08
CA ASP A 4 -53.36 38.68 -13.99
C ASP A 4 -52.67 37.59 -14.83
N SER A 5 -52.53 37.80 -16.14
CA SER A 5 -51.96 36.82 -17.06
C SER A 5 -50.54 36.43 -16.65
N PRO A 6 -50.20 35.14 -16.44
CA PRO A 6 -48.80 34.76 -16.41
C PRO A 6 -48.27 34.76 -17.85
N GLY A 7 -47.45 35.77 -18.17
CA GLY A 7 -46.63 35.80 -19.38
C GLY A 7 -45.69 34.59 -19.45
N PRO A 8 -45.22 34.21 -20.66
CA PRO A 8 -44.44 32.99 -20.85
C PRO A 8 -43.10 33.08 -20.12
N THR A 9 -42.85 32.10 -19.25
CA THR A 9 -41.57 31.89 -18.58
C THR A 9 -40.49 31.59 -19.62
N PRO A 10 -39.33 32.25 -19.61
CA PRO A 10 -38.20 31.86 -20.46
C PRO A 10 -37.68 30.48 -20.03
N ALA A 11 -37.57 29.55 -20.98
CA ALA A 11 -37.05 28.21 -20.74
C ALA A 11 -35.56 28.28 -20.35
N PRO A 12 -35.14 27.55 -19.30
CA PRO A 12 -33.78 27.61 -18.77
C PRO A 12 -32.76 27.01 -19.71
N SER A 13 -31.59 27.65 -19.70
CA SER A 13 -30.38 27.34 -20.44
C SER A 13 -29.99 25.86 -20.41
N GLN A 14 -29.69 25.37 -21.61
CA GLN A 14 -29.09 24.10 -21.96
C GLN A 14 -27.98 23.66 -20.97
N PRO A 15 -28.05 22.46 -20.36
CA PRO A 15 -26.91 21.90 -19.66
C PRO A 15 -25.85 21.47 -20.69
N ALA A 16 -24.66 22.06 -20.58
CA ALA A 16 -23.49 21.67 -21.34
C ALA A 16 -23.20 20.18 -21.11
N SER A 17 -23.05 19.42 -22.19
CA SER A 17 -22.61 18.03 -22.14
C SER A 17 -21.29 17.93 -21.37
N PRO A 18 -21.15 16.98 -20.44
CA PRO A 18 -19.88 16.75 -19.77
C PRO A 18 -18.85 16.31 -20.82
N GLN A 19 -17.81 17.13 -21.00
CA GLN A 19 -16.61 16.70 -21.71
C GLN A 19 -16.04 15.51 -20.93
N VAL A 20 -16.05 14.34 -21.56
CA VAL A 20 -15.39 13.16 -21.04
C VAL A 20 -13.89 13.45 -21.16
N GLU A 21 -13.30 13.99 -20.10
CA GLU A 21 -11.85 13.95 -19.93
C GLU A 21 -11.44 12.48 -20.02
N PRO A 22 -10.45 12.11 -20.84
CA PRO A 22 -9.88 10.79 -20.78
C PRO A 22 -9.38 10.63 -19.35
N TYR A 23 -9.98 9.68 -18.61
CA TYR A 23 -9.51 9.26 -17.31
C TYR A 23 -8.03 8.91 -17.49
N LEU A 24 -7.17 9.86 -17.12
CA LEU A 24 -5.78 9.61 -16.83
C LEU A 24 -5.87 8.50 -15.80
N ALA A 25 -5.52 7.27 -16.21
CA ALA A 25 -5.24 6.22 -15.28
C ALA A 25 -4.25 6.88 -14.32
N LYS A 26 -4.72 7.14 -13.10
CA LYS A 26 -3.79 7.14 -11.99
C LYS A 26 -3.17 5.77 -12.10
N ASP A 27 -1.97 5.70 -12.65
CA ASP A 27 -0.97 4.80 -12.13
C ASP A 27 -1.07 5.01 -10.63
N GLU A 28 -1.91 4.18 -10.00
CA GLU A 28 -1.88 3.97 -8.58
C GLU A 28 -0.45 3.56 -8.35
N ASP A 29 0.30 4.55 -7.88
CA ASP A 29 1.56 4.45 -7.23
C ASP A 29 1.47 3.25 -6.28
N ASP A 30 1.73 2.05 -6.81
CA ASP A 30 1.96 0.80 -6.08
C ASP A 30 3.32 0.88 -5.35
N SER A 31 3.74 2.10 -5.03
CA SER A 31 4.94 2.44 -4.27
C SER A 31 4.56 2.97 -2.88
N ILE A 32 3.37 2.60 -2.37
CA ILE A 32 3.22 2.35 -0.94
C ILE A 32 3.86 0.99 -0.59
N THR A 33 5.08 0.74 -1.09
CA THR A 33 5.96 -0.19 -0.40
C THR A 33 6.41 0.59 0.83
N ASP A 34 5.59 0.56 1.88
CA ASP A 34 5.96 1.08 3.19
C ASP A 34 7.23 0.31 3.59
N ASP A 35 8.39 0.94 3.36
CA ASP A 35 9.73 0.42 3.66
C ASP A 35 9.85 0.03 5.15
N SER A 36 8.88 0.43 5.99
CA SER A 36 8.78 0.08 7.41
C SER A 36 8.12 -1.27 7.69
N ASP A 37 7.61 -2.00 6.68
CA ASP A 37 7.17 -3.40 6.80
C ASP A 37 8.21 -4.43 6.34
N LEU A 38 9.30 -3.96 5.73
CA LEU A 38 10.39 -4.86 5.33
C LEU A 38 11.10 -5.41 6.58
N PRO A 39 11.38 -6.73 6.61
CA PRO A 39 12.10 -7.30 7.72
C PRO A 39 13.52 -6.76 7.75
N VAL A 40 14.00 -6.43 8.94
CA VAL A 40 15.37 -5.97 9.17
C VAL A 40 16.28 -7.10 9.62
N GLU A 41 15.68 -8.21 10.06
CA GLU A 41 16.40 -9.35 10.63
C GLU A 41 15.78 -10.65 10.12
N ALA A 42 16.60 -11.67 9.94
CA ALA A 42 16.14 -13.04 9.73
C ALA A 42 16.67 -13.93 10.83
N LYS A 43 16.00 -15.06 11.05
CA LYS A 43 16.45 -16.09 11.98
C LYS A 43 15.93 -17.45 11.52
N LEU A 44 16.74 -18.49 11.69
CA LEU A 44 16.32 -19.86 11.46
C LEU A 44 15.89 -20.48 12.80
N VAL A 45 14.60 -20.77 12.95
CA VAL A 45 14.04 -21.37 14.18
C VAL A 45 13.39 -22.69 13.82
N ASN A 46 13.86 -23.78 14.42
CA ASN A 46 13.34 -25.13 14.16
C ASN A 46 13.29 -25.47 12.65
N ASN A 47 14.38 -25.15 11.94
CA ASN A 47 14.53 -25.33 10.50
C ASN A 47 13.49 -24.56 9.65
N LYS A 48 12.93 -23.47 10.18
CA LYS A 48 12.02 -22.56 9.47
C LYS A 48 12.55 -21.12 9.55
N TRP A 49 12.43 -20.39 8.46
CA TRP A 49 12.81 -18.98 8.43
C TRP A 49 11.73 -18.12 9.09
N VAL A 50 12.17 -17.29 10.03
CA VAL A 50 11.36 -16.21 10.61
C VAL A 50 12.08 -14.90 10.38
N TYR A 51 11.30 -13.85 10.15
CA TYR A 51 11.77 -12.54 9.77
C TYR A 51 11.27 -11.51 10.78
N GLY A 52 12.19 -10.71 11.30
CA GLY A 52 11.93 -9.66 12.26
C GLY A 52 11.65 -8.34 11.55
N VAL A 53 10.43 -7.83 11.66
CA VAL A 53 10.04 -6.53 11.13
C VAL A 53 10.12 -5.49 12.24
N ARG A 54 10.77 -4.36 11.95
CA ARG A 54 10.96 -3.27 12.92
C ARG A 54 9.74 -2.36 12.91
N LYS A 55 8.89 -2.48 13.93
CA LYS A 55 7.71 -1.62 14.10
C LYS A 55 8.03 -0.40 14.97
N PRO A 56 7.73 0.82 14.51
CA PRO A 56 7.83 2.01 15.35
C PRO A 56 6.74 1.97 16.44
N THR A 57 7.11 2.37 17.65
CA THR A 57 6.24 2.41 18.84
C THR A 57 6.46 3.73 19.58
N GLN A 58 5.53 4.11 20.47
CA GLN A 58 5.64 5.35 21.26
C GLN A 58 6.91 5.47 22.11
N ARG A 59 7.62 4.36 22.38
CA ARG A 59 8.84 4.33 23.21
C ARG A 59 10.11 3.99 22.42
N GLY A 60 10.04 3.85 21.10
CA GLY A 60 11.16 3.45 20.25
C GLY A 60 10.75 2.43 19.20
N PHE A 61 11.56 1.40 18.97
CA PHE A 61 11.27 0.37 17.97
C PHE A 61 11.14 -0.99 18.63
N THR A 62 10.20 -1.79 18.15
CA THR A 62 10.07 -3.20 18.54
C THR A 62 10.28 -4.08 17.32
N ILE A 63 10.89 -5.25 17.51
CA ILE A 63 11.02 -6.24 16.45
C ILE A 63 9.91 -7.26 16.63
N ARG A 64 9.08 -7.40 15.59
CA ARG A 64 8.03 -8.40 15.56
C ARG A 64 8.40 -9.49 14.57
N TRP A 65 8.44 -10.72 15.08
CA TRP A 65 8.84 -11.89 14.30
C TRP A 65 7.65 -12.49 13.59
N TYR A 66 7.80 -12.67 12.28
CA TYR A 66 6.80 -13.26 11.40
C TYR A 66 7.43 -14.46 10.67
N PRO A 67 6.72 -15.59 10.53
CA PRO A 67 7.22 -16.70 9.72
C PRO A 67 7.23 -16.31 8.23
N GLU A 68 8.02 -17.01 7.42
CA GLU A 68 8.08 -16.80 5.97
C GLU A 68 6.69 -16.83 5.29
N GLN A 69 5.75 -17.60 5.84
CA GLN A 69 4.36 -17.73 5.35
C GLN A 69 3.56 -16.42 5.40
N HIS A 70 3.99 -15.45 6.21
CA HIS A 70 3.39 -14.13 6.27
C HIS A 70 3.82 -13.21 5.13
N PHE A 71 4.87 -13.58 4.39
CA PHE A 71 5.43 -12.82 3.28
C PHE A 71 5.07 -13.50 1.96
N LEU A 72 5.01 -12.70 0.90
CA LEU A 72 4.75 -13.25 -0.42
C LEU A 72 5.97 -14.05 -0.90
N PRO A 73 5.79 -15.15 -1.65
CA PRO A 73 6.91 -15.88 -2.25
C PRO A 73 7.81 -14.97 -3.08
N LEU A 74 7.22 -14.01 -3.79
CA LEU A 74 7.94 -13.02 -4.58
C LEU A 74 8.83 -12.11 -3.72
N GLU A 75 8.39 -11.74 -2.52
CA GLU A 75 9.18 -10.95 -1.57
C GLU A 75 10.33 -11.77 -0.97
N LEU A 76 10.09 -13.05 -0.67
CA LEU A 76 11.11 -13.97 -0.18
C LEU A 76 12.22 -14.20 -1.21
N GLU A 77 11.91 -14.09 -2.50
CA GLU A 77 12.86 -14.17 -3.61
C GLU A 77 13.64 -12.87 -3.83
N THR A 78 13.28 -11.78 -3.16
CA THR A 78 14.02 -10.53 -3.28
C THR A 78 15.45 -10.67 -2.75
N PRO A 79 16.40 -9.91 -3.31
CA PRO A 79 17.78 -9.91 -2.83
C PRO A 79 17.91 -9.47 -1.36
N HIS A 80 16.95 -8.71 -0.84
CA HIS A 80 16.90 -8.29 0.56
C HIS A 80 16.77 -9.49 1.51
N PHE A 81 15.76 -10.33 1.30
CA PHE A 81 15.54 -11.54 2.10
C PHE A 81 16.65 -12.57 1.91
N ALA A 82 17.25 -12.64 0.72
CA ALA A 82 18.44 -13.46 0.46
C ALA A 82 19.65 -12.98 1.28
N SER A 83 19.88 -11.66 1.37
CA SER A 83 20.94 -11.08 2.20
C SER A 83 20.73 -11.38 3.68
N LEU A 84 19.50 -11.23 4.20
CA LEU A 84 19.20 -11.54 5.60
C LEU A 84 19.46 -13.00 5.94
N ARG A 85 18.99 -13.93 5.09
CA ARG A 85 19.25 -15.37 5.29
C ARG A 85 20.74 -15.71 5.21
N SER A 86 21.45 -15.10 4.26
CA SER A 86 22.90 -15.29 4.10
C SER A 86 23.68 -14.78 5.30
N ALA A 87 23.27 -13.64 5.87
CA ALA A 87 23.88 -13.10 7.08
C ALA A 87 23.72 -14.07 8.28
N VAL A 88 22.55 -14.69 8.43
CA VAL A 88 22.30 -15.69 9.48
C VAL A 88 23.07 -16.99 9.21
N ALA A 89 23.08 -17.46 7.96
CA ALA A 89 23.82 -18.66 7.58
C ALA A 89 25.34 -18.51 7.74
N ALA A 90 25.85 -17.27 7.71
CA ALA A 90 27.27 -16.97 7.96
C ALA A 90 27.62 -16.87 9.45
N ASP A 91 26.62 -16.75 10.34
CA ASP A 91 26.79 -16.58 11.79
C ASP A 91 26.69 -17.91 12.58
N ASP A 92 26.42 -19.04 11.91
CA ASP A 92 26.38 -20.39 12.50
C ASP A 92 27.76 -21.08 12.29
N PRO A 93 28.63 -21.19 13.34
CA PRO A 93 29.99 -21.75 13.22
C PRO A 93 30.06 -23.29 13.21
#